data_AF-A0A4S8UYY0-F1
#
_entry.id   AF-A0A4S8UYY0-F1
#
_cell.length_a   1.000
_cell.length_b   1.000
_cell.length_c   1.000
_cell.angle_alpha   90.00
_cell.angle_beta   90.00
_cell.angle_gamma   90.00
#
_symmetry.space_group_name_H-M   'P 1'
#
loop_
_entity.id
_entity.type
_entity.pdbx_description
1 polymer ?
#
loop_
_entity_poly.entity_id
_entity_poly.type
_entity_poly.pdbx_seq_one_letter_code
_entity_poly.pdbx_strand_id
1 'polypeptide(L)'
;MSGKDCATSTELENSYRHTTFALRNCHQGPTLCCIDPDLKTTSVVRAKSARPILRVELSWYFGSGFLGLQLLVIVALVFTYIRTHRDNGLPLPSTSIFINQILVKYLPMVVGAFFEPIFTWLTRTLCMLQPYEKLRKGNTPPSRALTVDYDSLPPQAILFRALKAGSISLASVCCIMTLLANVLSVAFSNVLHERQTTILTPQNFTADHRLPLSGSNIPNSTYDHYYIAMSNLTAGTPLPAWTDEKFFYVPFGGLESRNTSTALYQARTPAVSASLQCYSLRQTRHGERLTWDIPADSPTCNSSSLFTHGSFQSRVPEALEYTSLWPSRFGDDISDCELTVQAGWGRSSLVSTADPVNASWLGCKPELRIELREVTVDSRGLVQYSEPTDDILDSREQLFEPNAKSIIDAFHILLGSSNTPEYPFHSAAGGAHNDSYPSDFLNYLMAQALNSSAILDPHLPPPTFDTTAPVLEALYTRLFAIVLGTHVSAVLEKNNETALVTGFVVAPETRVFVSEPMFLVSVAILGIYILFTIVLYVCRPWKMLPRMPTTIASQIAFFAASHAMHDLADTSSMSEKERNSQMIGPRQRYGYGRFVGTDGKVHIGIEREPLVQALNKQDLRTMQKDVISD
;
A
#
# COMPACT_ATOMS: atom_id res chain seq x y z
N MET A 1 -61.82 55.58 25.95
CA MET A 1 -61.12 54.27 26.01
C MET A 1 -61.38 53.71 27.40
N SER A 2 -62.45 52.93 27.56
CA SER A 2 -63.03 52.59 28.86
C SER A 2 -63.55 51.17 28.84
N GLY A 3 -63.29 50.42 29.92
CA GLY A 3 -63.88 49.12 30.21
C GLY A 3 -62.86 48.08 30.65
N LYS A 4 -62.65 47.97 31.97
CA LYS A 4 -61.94 46.85 32.59
C LYS A 4 -62.83 45.60 32.53
N ASP A 5 -62.52 44.65 31.65
CA ASP A 5 -63.12 43.31 31.69
C ASP A 5 -62.36 42.46 32.71
N CYS A 6 -62.75 42.56 33.98
CA CYS A 6 -62.35 41.62 35.03
C CYS A 6 -63.61 40.86 35.48
N ALA A 7 -63.97 39.79 34.75
CA ALA A 7 -64.92 38.81 35.28
C ALA A 7 -64.19 37.94 36.33
N THR A 8 -64.82 37.69 37.48
CA THR A 8 -64.26 36.78 38.48
C THR A 8 -64.44 35.32 38.04
N SER A 9 -63.55 34.40 38.45
CA SER A 9 -63.62 33.00 38.00
C SER A 9 -64.96 32.34 38.36
N THR A 10 -65.57 32.75 39.47
CA THR A 10 -66.91 32.33 39.91
C THR A 10 -68.05 32.84 39.04
N GLU A 11 -67.93 34.05 38.46
CA GLU A 11 -68.93 34.57 37.51
C GLU A 11 -68.82 33.89 36.15
N LEU A 12 -67.60 33.57 35.73
CA LEU A 12 -67.34 32.83 34.50
C LEU A 12 -67.82 31.37 34.62
N GLU A 13 -67.60 30.74 35.77
CA GLU A 13 -68.03 29.36 36.02
C GLU A 13 -69.56 29.24 36.13
N ASN A 14 -70.24 30.26 36.66
CA ASN A 14 -71.70 30.32 36.64
C ASN A 14 -72.28 30.63 35.25
N SER A 15 -71.61 31.43 34.42
CA SER A 15 -72.13 31.76 33.08
C SER A 15 -72.02 30.59 32.10
N TYR A 16 -70.98 29.76 32.24
CA TYR A 16 -70.75 28.60 31.37
C TYR A 16 -71.20 27.26 31.97
N ARG A 17 -71.83 27.28 33.15
CA ARG A 17 -72.24 26.07 33.90
C ARG A 17 -73.17 25.14 33.14
N HIS A 18 -73.93 25.69 32.18
CA HIS A 18 -74.91 24.96 31.38
C HIS A 18 -74.61 24.98 29.88
N THR A 19 -73.47 25.54 29.44
CA THR A 19 -73.10 25.61 28.02
C THR A 19 -72.25 24.41 27.64
N THR A 20 -72.76 23.57 26.74
CA THR A 20 -71.98 22.48 26.13
C THR A 20 -71.19 23.00 24.94
N PHE A 21 -69.87 22.81 24.94
CA PHE A 21 -69.01 23.18 23.83
C PHE A 21 -68.71 21.96 22.95
N ALA A 22 -68.67 22.17 21.63
CA ALA A 22 -68.18 21.16 20.69
C ALA A 22 -67.23 21.78 19.68
N LEU A 23 -66.19 21.02 19.33
CA LEU A 23 -65.29 21.35 18.22
C LEU A 23 -65.97 20.98 16.90
N ARG A 24 -66.32 21.99 16.10
CA ARG A 24 -66.79 21.81 14.72
C ARG A 24 -65.72 22.27 13.74
N ASN A 25 -65.61 21.55 12.64
CA ASN A 25 -64.65 21.87 11.59
C ASN A 25 -65.36 22.73 10.54
N CYS A 26 -65.10 24.04 10.55
CA CYS A 26 -65.43 24.91 9.42
C CYS A 26 -64.20 25.03 8.52
N HIS A 27 -64.39 25.47 7.27
CA HIS A 27 -63.41 25.44 6.16
C HIS A 27 -62.01 26.07 6.41
N GLN A 28 -61.73 26.58 7.61
CA GLN A 28 -60.44 27.15 8.02
C GLN A 28 -59.86 26.53 9.32
N GLY A 29 -60.38 25.40 9.79
CA GLY A 29 -59.84 24.65 10.93
C GLY A 29 -60.86 24.39 12.05
N PRO A 30 -60.48 23.61 13.09
CA PRO A 30 -61.38 23.26 14.18
C PRO A 30 -61.55 24.45 15.13
N THR A 31 -62.75 25.04 15.16
CA THR A 31 -63.13 26.12 16.10
C THR A 31 -64.05 25.58 17.19
N LEU A 32 -63.91 26.11 18.39
CA LEU A 32 -64.71 25.73 19.56
C LEU A 32 -66.03 26.51 19.51
N CYS A 33 -67.17 25.82 19.37
CA CYS A 33 -68.49 26.44 19.27
C CYS A 33 -69.36 26.07 20.48
N CYS A 34 -70.13 27.03 20.99
CA CYS A 34 -71.18 26.79 22.00
C CYS A 34 -72.38 26.13 21.33
N ILE A 35 -72.92 25.07 21.92
CA ILE A 35 -74.17 24.43 21.50
C ILE A 35 -75.31 25.01 22.35
N ASP A 36 -76.29 25.64 21.70
CA ASP A 36 -77.53 26.08 22.34
C ASP A 36 -78.39 24.88 22.79
N PRO A 37 -79.04 24.94 23.96
CA PRO A 37 -79.69 23.79 24.60
C PRO A 37 -80.96 23.26 23.89
N ASP A 38 -81.50 23.95 22.88
CA ASP A 38 -82.76 23.58 22.23
C ASP A 38 -82.62 22.79 20.91
N LEU A 39 -81.41 22.41 20.50
CA LEU A 39 -81.24 21.53 19.34
C LEU A 39 -80.91 20.09 19.77
N LYS A 40 -81.95 19.31 20.10
CA LYS A 40 -81.88 17.85 20.08
C LYS A 40 -81.60 17.38 18.65
N THR A 41 -80.33 17.20 18.32
CA THR A 41 -79.94 16.39 17.17
C THR A 41 -78.78 15.49 17.58
N THR A 42 -79.15 14.23 17.83
CA THR A 42 -78.30 13.07 17.83
C THR A 42 -77.51 13.01 16.52
N SER A 43 -76.31 13.58 16.55
CA SER A 43 -75.20 12.99 15.81
C SER A 43 -74.00 13.03 16.73
N VAL A 44 -73.77 11.89 17.38
CA VAL A 44 -72.43 11.54 17.85
C VAL A 44 -71.58 11.59 16.59
N VAL A 45 -70.86 12.70 16.40
CA VAL A 45 -69.79 12.77 15.41
C VAL A 45 -68.76 11.75 15.90
N ARG A 46 -68.90 10.52 15.41
CA ARG A 46 -67.88 9.49 15.51
C ARG A 46 -66.66 10.10 14.85
N ALA A 47 -65.72 10.57 15.66
CA ALA A 47 -64.47 11.09 15.16
C ALA A 47 -63.87 10.02 14.25
N LYS A 48 -63.73 10.32 12.96
CA LYS A 48 -63.07 9.44 11.99
C LYS A 48 -61.78 8.94 12.63
N SER A 49 -61.74 7.63 12.88
CA SER A 49 -60.60 6.98 13.48
C SER A 49 -59.42 7.13 12.53
N ALA A 50 -58.50 8.03 12.87
CA ALA A 50 -57.29 8.25 12.09
C ALA A 50 -56.49 6.94 12.08
N ARG A 51 -56.31 6.35 10.89
CA ARG A 51 -55.40 5.22 10.69
C ARG A 51 -54.09 5.47 11.45
N PRO A 52 -53.52 4.50 12.19
CA PRO A 52 -52.22 4.69 12.80
C PRO A 52 -51.19 4.78 11.66
N ILE A 53 -50.88 6.01 11.25
CA ILE A 53 -49.83 6.30 10.29
C ILE A 53 -48.52 6.07 11.04
N LEU A 54 -48.01 4.83 10.96
CA LEU A 54 -46.63 4.54 11.33
C LEU A 54 -45.74 5.48 10.50
N ARG A 55 -44.88 6.27 11.15
CA ARG A 55 -43.98 7.18 10.42
C ARG A 55 -43.16 6.41 9.39
N VAL A 56 -42.90 7.08 8.26
CA VAL A 56 -42.08 6.55 7.16
C VAL A 56 -40.74 6.00 7.68
N GLU A 57 -40.16 6.65 8.67
CA GLU A 57 -38.94 6.27 9.43
C GLU A 57 -38.91 4.81 9.90
N LEU A 58 -40.02 4.33 10.46
CA LEU A 58 -40.15 2.99 11.03
C LEU A 58 -40.88 2.03 10.09
N SER A 59 -41.17 2.50 8.87
CA SER A 59 -41.76 1.70 7.82
C SER A 59 -40.77 0.62 7.36
N TRP A 60 -41.32 -0.53 6.95
CA TRP A 60 -40.52 -1.60 6.36
C TRP A 60 -39.81 -1.16 5.07
N TYR A 61 -40.47 -0.30 4.29
CA TYR A 61 -39.92 0.19 3.02
C TYR A 61 -38.65 1.02 3.24
N PHE A 62 -38.68 1.95 4.20
CA PHE A 62 -37.50 2.76 4.54
C PHE A 62 -36.38 1.89 5.10
N GLY A 63 -36.69 0.98 6.04
CA GLY A 63 -35.69 0.06 6.59
C GLY A 63 -35.03 -0.85 5.55
N SER A 64 -35.82 -1.36 4.60
CA SER A 64 -35.30 -2.18 3.50
C SER A 64 -34.41 -1.37 2.55
N GLY A 65 -34.81 -0.14 2.23
CA GLY A 65 -34.00 0.76 1.40
C GLY A 65 -32.68 1.14 2.08
N PHE A 66 -32.72 1.45 3.38
CA PHE A 66 -31.54 1.79 4.15
C PHE A 66 -30.58 0.60 4.31
N LEU A 67 -31.10 -0.60 4.54
CA LEU A 67 -30.30 -1.83 4.55
C LEU A 67 -29.68 -2.09 3.17
N GLY A 68 -30.44 -1.88 2.09
CA GLY A 68 -29.93 -1.99 0.72
C GLY A 68 -28.78 -1.03 0.43
N LEU A 69 -28.89 0.23 0.89
CA LEU A 69 -27.82 1.23 0.78
C LEU A 69 -26.55 0.79 1.52
N GLN A 70 -26.68 0.30 2.77
CA GLN A 70 -25.54 -0.19 3.55
C GLN A 70 -24.83 -1.36 2.86
N LEU A 71 -25.60 -2.33 2.36
CA LEU A 71 -25.06 -3.48 1.63
C LEU A 71 -24.36 -3.06 0.33
N LEU A 72 -24.96 -2.13 -0.42
CA LEU A 72 -24.36 -1.60 -1.66
C LEU A 72 -23.01 -0.93 -1.38
N VAL A 73 -22.92 -0.14 -0.31
CA VAL A 73 -21.66 0.53 0.07
C VAL A 73 -20.59 -0.49 0.49
N ILE A 74 -20.94 -1.52 1.26
CA ILE A 74 -20.01 -2.61 1.59
C ILE A 74 -19.52 -3.32 0.33
N VAL A 75 -20.44 -3.70 -0.58
CA VAL A 75 -20.09 -4.40 -1.81
C VAL A 75 -19.16 -3.54 -2.68
N ALA A 76 -19.43 -2.24 -2.79
CA ALA A 76 -18.58 -1.30 -3.51
C ALA A 76 -17.17 -1.23 -2.91
N LEU A 77 -17.03 -1.14 -1.57
CA LEU A 77 -15.75 -1.10 -0.89
C LEU A 77 -14.95 -2.41 -1.04
N VAL A 78 -15.62 -3.56 -0.93
CA VAL A 78 -14.97 -4.87 -1.10
C VAL A 78 -14.53 -5.05 -2.55
N PHE A 79 -15.36 -4.64 -3.51
CA PHE A 79 -15.02 -4.68 -4.94
C PHE A 79 -13.81 -3.81 -5.27
N THR A 80 -13.76 -2.56 -4.75
CA THR A 80 -12.61 -1.68 -4.99
C THR A 80 -11.35 -2.23 -4.32
N TYR A 81 -11.43 -2.78 -3.10
CA TYR A 81 -10.30 -3.41 -2.41
C TYR A 81 -9.72 -4.58 -3.22
N ILE A 82 -10.57 -5.52 -3.65
CA ILE A 82 -10.14 -6.68 -4.47
C ILE A 82 -9.48 -6.21 -5.77
N ARG A 83 -10.08 -5.21 -6.44
CA ARG A 83 -9.56 -4.72 -7.71
C ARG A 83 -8.22 -4.00 -7.54
N THR A 84 -8.06 -3.18 -6.50
CA THR A 84 -6.77 -2.52 -6.22
C THR A 84 -5.66 -3.51 -5.93
N HIS A 85 -5.95 -4.62 -5.25
CA HIS A 85 -4.95 -5.63 -4.93
C HIS A 85 -4.60 -6.52 -6.15
N ARG A 86 -5.53 -6.70 -7.09
CA ARG A 86 -5.29 -7.48 -8.31
C ARG A 86 -4.50 -6.70 -9.36
N ASP A 87 -4.81 -5.42 -9.54
CA ASP A 87 -4.28 -4.59 -10.63
C ASP A 87 -3.07 -3.71 -10.19
N ASN A 88 -2.51 -3.95 -8.99
CA ASN A 88 -1.46 -3.12 -8.37
C ASN A 88 -1.83 -1.61 -8.35
N GLY A 89 -3.03 -1.33 -7.85
CA GLY A 89 -3.61 0.02 -7.80
C GLY A 89 -4.43 0.36 -9.04
N LEU A 90 -5.39 1.25 -8.87
CA LEU A 90 -6.26 1.74 -9.95
C LEU A 90 -5.62 2.94 -10.65
N PRO A 91 -5.73 3.06 -11.98
CA PRO A 91 -5.28 4.26 -12.69
C PRO A 91 -6.07 5.49 -12.22
N LEU A 92 -5.46 6.67 -12.29
CA LEU A 92 -6.18 7.89 -11.94
C LEU A 92 -7.34 8.10 -12.91
N PRO A 93 -8.54 8.47 -12.41
CA PRO A 93 -9.71 8.68 -13.26
C PRO A 93 -9.57 9.89 -14.20
N SER A 94 -8.70 10.85 -13.88
CA SER A 94 -8.46 12.06 -14.68
C SER A 94 -7.00 12.51 -14.62
N THR A 95 -6.58 13.33 -15.58
CA THR A 95 -5.30 14.03 -15.57
C THR A 95 -5.30 15.23 -14.63
N SER A 96 -6.48 15.76 -14.28
CA SER A 96 -6.59 16.92 -13.40
C SER A 96 -6.60 16.52 -11.91
N ILE A 97 -5.67 17.10 -11.16
CA ILE A 97 -5.54 16.91 -9.71
C ILE A 97 -6.87 17.20 -8.99
N PHE A 98 -7.60 18.22 -9.45
CA PHE A 98 -8.89 18.61 -8.87
C PHE A 98 -9.96 17.52 -9.00
N ILE A 99 -10.12 16.90 -10.16
CA ILE A 99 -11.13 15.84 -10.37
C ILE A 99 -10.77 14.60 -9.55
N ASN A 100 -9.47 14.27 -9.48
CA ASN A 100 -9.00 13.14 -8.67
C ASN A 100 -9.29 13.37 -7.18
N GLN A 101 -9.06 14.56 -6.65
CA GLN A 101 -9.40 14.86 -5.26
C GLN A 101 -10.91 14.73 -4.99
N ILE A 102 -11.77 15.18 -5.91
CA ILE A 102 -13.23 15.01 -5.80
C ILE A 102 -13.62 13.54 -5.76
N LEU A 103 -13.14 12.74 -6.70
CA LEU A 103 -13.53 11.34 -6.84
C LEU A 103 -12.93 10.44 -5.75
N VAL A 104 -11.67 10.68 -5.39
CA VAL A 104 -10.91 9.82 -4.47
C VAL A 104 -11.19 10.18 -3.01
N LYS A 105 -11.31 11.48 -2.66
CA LYS A 105 -11.44 11.92 -1.26
C LYS A 105 -12.85 12.40 -0.91
N TYR A 106 -13.41 13.32 -1.70
CA TYR A 106 -14.68 13.95 -1.32
C TYR A 106 -15.90 13.06 -1.56
N LEU A 107 -15.94 12.29 -2.64
CA LEU A 107 -17.08 11.41 -2.94
C LEU A 107 -17.28 10.35 -1.84
N PRO A 108 -16.26 9.57 -1.42
CA PRO A 108 -16.40 8.68 -0.28
C PRO A 108 -16.81 9.42 1.00
N MET A 109 -16.15 10.55 1.34
CA MET A 109 -16.50 11.32 2.54
C MET A 109 -17.99 11.70 2.57
N VAL A 110 -18.53 12.21 1.46
CA VAL A 110 -19.94 12.60 1.35
C VAL A 110 -20.86 11.39 1.54
N VAL A 111 -20.53 10.24 0.96
CA VAL A 111 -21.29 8.98 1.17
C VAL A 111 -21.29 8.57 2.65
N GLY A 112 -20.15 8.70 3.34
CA GLY A 112 -20.05 8.42 4.77
C GLY A 112 -20.88 9.39 5.63
N ALA A 113 -20.85 10.68 5.28
CA ALA A 113 -21.59 11.73 5.98
C ALA A 113 -23.12 11.56 5.87
N PHE A 114 -23.64 10.93 4.82
CA PHE A 114 -25.09 10.68 4.68
C PHE A 114 -25.68 9.75 5.75
N PHE A 115 -24.87 8.93 6.42
CA PHE A 115 -25.36 8.05 7.48
C PHE A 115 -25.74 8.81 8.76
N GLU A 116 -25.02 9.88 9.10
CA GLU A 116 -25.25 10.66 10.31
C GLU A 116 -26.68 11.25 10.42
N PRO A 117 -27.22 11.97 9.41
CA PRO A 117 -28.56 12.54 9.52
C PRO A 117 -29.63 11.44 9.63
N ILE A 118 -29.44 10.29 8.98
CA ILE A 118 -30.37 9.16 9.05
C ILE A 118 -30.40 8.58 10.47
N PHE A 119 -29.24 8.31 11.07
CA PHE A 119 -29.17 7.82 12.45
C PHE A 119 -29.62 8.86 13.47
N THR A 120 -29.35 10.15 13.24
CA THR A 120 -29.85 11.24 14.09
C THR A 120 -31.37 11.27 14.07
N TRP A 121 -31.96 11.14 12.88
CA TRP A 121 -33.41 11.11 12.70
C TRP A 121 -34.05 9.89 13.39
N LEU A 122 -33.47 8.70 13.19
CA LEU A 122 -33.90 7.48 13.89
C LEU A 122 -33.76 7.60 15.41
N THR A 123 -32.64 8.14 15.90
CA THR A 123 -32.38 8.30 17.34
C THR A 123 -33.44 9.19 17.98
N ARG A 124 -33.74 10.35 17.37
CA ARG A 124 -34.79 11.26 17.86
C ARG A 124 -36.13 10.55 18.01
N THR A 125 -36.51 9.74 17.02
CA THR A 125 -37.80 9.04 17.06
C THR A 125 -37.81 7.89 18.07
N LEU A 126 -36.71 7.15 18.20
CA LEU A 126 -36.57 6.12 19.23
C LEU A 126 -36.62 6.71 20.65
N CYS A 127 -36.00 7.86 20.87
CA CYS A 127 -36.04 8.57 22.15
C CYS A 127 -37.46 8.96 22.54
N MET A 128 -38.26 9.45 21.58
CA MET A 128 -39.69 9.76 21.81
C MET A 128 -40.52 8.51 22.13
N LEU A 129 -40.16 7.34 21.61
CA LEU A 129 -40.91 6.09 21.81
C LEU A 129 -40.47 5.30 23.06
N GLN A 130 -39.25 5.50 23.53
CA GLN A 130 -38.64 4.74 24.62
C GLN A 130 -39.44 4.78 25.95
N PRO A 131 -39.97 5.93 26.41
CA PRO A 131 -40.79 5.98 27.63
C PRO A 131 -42.03 5.09 27.56
N TYR A 132 -42.69 5.08 26.40
CA TYR A 132 -43.90 4.29 26.15
C TYR A 132 -43.60 2.79 26.09
N GLU A 133 -42.44 2.39 25.58
CA GLU A 133 -42.02 0.99 25.63
C GLU A 133 -41.78 0.52 27.07
N LYS A 134 -41.19 1.37 27.93
CA LYS A 134 -40.99 1.06 29.35
C LYS A 134 -42.33 0.93 30.07
N LEU A 135 -43.25 1.88 29.86
CA LEU A 135 -44.61 1.83 30.42
C LEU A 135 -45.39 0.59 29.96
N ARG A 136 -45.19 0.14 28.72
CA ARG A 136 -45.80 -1.11 28.22
C ARG A 136 -45.32 -2.34 28.99
N LYS A 137 -44.06 -2.39 29.43
CA LYS A 137 -43.56 -3.51 30.24
C LYS A 137 -44.17 -3.54 31.65
N GLY A 138 -44.91 -2.50 32.03
CA GLY A 138 -45.55 -2.36 33.33
C GLY A 138 -44.57 -2.04 34.45
N ASN A 139 -45.10 -1.83 35.65
CA ASN A 139 -44.39 -1.76 36.92
C ASN A 139 -43.26 -0.73 36.94
N THR A 140 -43.41 0.36 36.17
CA THR A 140 -42.32 1.31 35.94
C THR A 140 -42.43 2.51 36.90
N PRO A 141 -41.35 2.86 37.62
CA PRO A 141 -41.36 4.04 38.48
C PRO A 141 -41.40 5.32 37.63
N PRO A 142 -42.02 6.41 38.13
CA PRO A 142 -42.12 7.68 37.40
C PRO A 142 -40.76 8.22 36.92
N SER A 143 -39.70 8.06 37.73
CA SER A 143 -38.31 8.45 37.41
C SER A 143 -37.67 7.75 36.20
N ARG A 144 -38.30 6.69 35.67
CA ARG A 144 -37.81 5.96 34.49
C ARG A 144 -38.66 6.15 33.23
N ALA A 145 -39.85 6.75 33.34
CA ALA A 145 -40.79 6.87 32.24
C ALA A 145 -41.50 8.23 32.13
N LEU A 146 -41.99 8.83 33.21
CA LEU A 146 -42.81 10.06 33.13
C LEU A 146 -42.01 11.34 33.29
N THR A 147 -41.00 11.34 34.16
CA THR A 147 -40.20 12.55 34.47
C THR A 147 -38.90 12.61 33.68
N VAL A 148 -38.68 11.68 32.75
CA VAL A 148 -37.44 11.62 31.99
C VAL A 148 -37.54 12.50 30.75
N ASP A 149 -36.89 13.65 30.80
CA ASP A 149 -36.79 14.57 29.67
C ASP A 149 -35.80 14.03 28.62
N TYR A 150 -36.30 13.23 27.68
CA TYR A 150 -35.55 12.82 26.49
C TYR A 150 -35.62 13.85 25.37
N ASP A 151 -36.60 14.76 25.41
CA ASP A 151 -36.88 15.72 24.32
C ASP A 151 -36.01 16.99 24.38
N SER A 152 -35.36 17.27 25.52
CA SER A 152 -34.53 18.46 25.74
C SER A 152 -33.03 18.23 25.53
N LEU A 153 -32.60 16.97 25.42
CA LEU A 153 -31.19 16.62 25.28
C LEU A 153 -30.83 16.41 23.81
N PRO A 154 -29.67 16.91 23.34
CA PRO A 154 -29.18 16.53 22.03
C PRO A 154 -29.00 15.00 21.98
N PRO A 155 -29.28 14.34 20.84
CA PRO A 155 -29.26 12.87 20.73
C PRO A 155 -28.01 12.22 21.32
N GLN A 156 -26.86 12.89 21.19
CA GLN A 156 -25.57 12.42 21.70
C GLN A 156 -25.44 12.43 23.24
N ALA A 157 -26.12 13.35 23.94
CA ALA A 157 -26.08 13.45 25.41
C ALA A 157 -26.97 12.41 26.11
N ILE A 158 -27.91 11.79 25.38
CA ILE A 158 -28.83 10.78 25.92
C ILE A 158 -28.09 9.47 26.27
N LEU A 159 -26.98 9.17 25.58
CA LEU A 159 -26.13 8.01 25.87
C LEU A 159 -25.62 8.02 27.32
N PHE A 160 -25.08 9.15 27.78
CA PHE A 160 -24.55 9.29 29.13
C PHE A 160 -25.63 9.09 30.19
N ARG A 161 -26.85 9.56 29.91
CA ARG A 161 -28.00 9.38 30.80
C ARG A 161 -28.48 7.92 30.85
N ALA A 162 -28.49 7.23 29.71
CA ALA A 162 -28.86 5.82 29.62
C ALA A 162 -27.84 4.88 30.29
N LEU A 163 -26.54 5.16 30.12
CA LEU A 163 -25.46 4.43 30.78
C LEU A 163 -25.51 4.59 32.31
N LYS A 164 -25.73 5.82 32.79
CA LYS A 164 -25.89 6.10 34.23
C LYS A 164 -27.11 5.40 34.85
N ALA A 165 -28.13 5.11 34.04
CA ALA A 165 -29.34 4.41 34.48
C ALA A 165 -29.23 2.86 34.42
N GLY A 166 -28.12 2.32 33.90
CA GLY A 166 -27.83 0.87 33.89
C GLY A 166 -28.71 0.03 32.96
N SER A 167 -29.45 0.63 32.04
CA SER A 167 -30.33 -0.08 31.11
C SER A 167 -30.02 0.29 29.65
N ILE A 168 -29.55 -0.67 28.86
CA ILE A 168 -29.29 -0.49 27.43
C ILE A 168 -30.63 -0.49 26.69
N SER A 169 -31.06 0.67 26.21
CA SER A 169 -32.26 0.81 25.37
C SER A 169 -31.88 0.85 23.89
N LEU A 170 -32.83 0.55 23.00
CA LEU A 170 -32.63 0.68 21.55
C LEU A 170 -32.19 2.10 21.14
N ALA A 171 -32.68 3.13 21.84
CA ALA A 171 -32.25 4.51 21.58
C ALA A 171 -30.79 4.77 21.99
N SER A 172 -30.30 4.15 23.08
CA SER A 172 -28.89 4.26 23.47
C SER A 172 -27.95 3.63 22.45
N VAL A 173 -28.33 2.49 21.85
CA VAL A 173 -27.56 1.86 20.77
C VAL A 173 -27.59 2.71 19.50
N CYS A 174 -28.75 3.28 19.14
CA CYS A 174 -28.87 4.19 17.99
C CYS A 174 -28.01 5.46 18.13
N CYS A 175 -27.86 5.96 19.36
CA CYS A 175 -26.95 7.07 19.65
C CYS A 175 -25.48 6.70 19.39
N ILE A 176 -25.06 5.49 19.78
CA ILE A 176 -23.71 4.99 19.44
C ILE A 176 -23.54 4.93 17.92
N MET A 177 -24.57 4.49 17.18
CA MET A 177 -24.51 4.45 15.72
C MET A 177 -24.32 5.85 15.12
N THR A 178 -24.99 6.86 15.69
CA THR A 178 -24.84 8.27 15.28
C THR A 178 -23.41 8.77 15.50
N LEU A 179 -22.79 8.44 16.63
CA LEU A 179 -21.39 8.78 16.91
C LEU A 179 -20.43 8.07 15.94
N LEU A 180 -20.67 6.78 15.67
CA LEU A 180 -19.88 6.02 14.70
C LEU A 180 -20.01 6.57 13.27
N ALA A 181 -21.05 7.33 12.95
CA ALA A 181 -21.25 7.86 11.60
C ALA A 181 -20.21 8.93 11.27
N ASN A 182 -19.84 9.72 12.27
CA ASN A 182 -18.74 10.68 12.16
C ASN A 182 -17.39 9.97 11.96
N VAL A 183 -17.15 8.86 12.68
CA VAL A 183 -15.95 8.03 12.48
C VAL A 183 -15.92 7.41 11.09
N LEU A 184 -17.07 6.93 10.59
CA LEU A 184 -17.21 6.36 9.25
C LEU A 184 -16.90 7.39 8.16
N SER A 185 -17.38 8.63 8.31
CA SER A 185 -17.09 9.73 7.38
C SER A 185 -15.59 10.02 7.29
N VAL A 186 -14.91 10.08 8.44
CA VAL A 186 -13.45 10.27 8.50
C VAL A 186 -12.69 9.09 7.88
N ALA A 187 -13.15 7.86 8.14
CA ALA A 187 -12.57 6.66 7.55
C ALA A 187 -12.73 6.67 6.02
N PHE A 188 -13.91 7.04 5.52
CA PHE A 188 -14.18 7.13 4.08
C PHE A 188 -13.34 8.20 3.39
N SER A 189 -13.10 9.35 4.04
CA SER A 189 -12.22 10.40 3.50
C SER A 189 -10.78 9.92 3.22
N ASN A 190 -10.34 8.86 3.91
CA ASN A 190 -8.97 8.34 3.83
C ASN A 190 -8.92 6.89 3.33
N VAL A 191 -10.06 6.34 2.88
CA VAL A 191 -10.12 4.95 2.42
C VAL A 191 -9.40 4.77 1.08
N LEU A 192 -9.45 5.79 0.22
CA LEU A 192 -8.70 5.83 -1.03
C LEU A 192 -7.56 6.85 -0.90
N HIS A 193 -6.37 6.45 -1.34
CA HIS A 193 -5.17 7.30 -1.31
C HIS A 193 -4.32 7.08 -2.54
N GLU A 194 -3.57 8.10 -2.92
CA GLU A 194 -2.66 8.07 -4.07
C GLU A 194 -1.26 7.65 -3.59
N ARG A 195 -0.67 6.67 -4.27
CA ARG A 195 0.70 6.20 -4.02
C ARG A 195 1.41 5.98 -5.35
N GLN A 196 2.70 6.32 -5.42
CA GLN A 196 3.54 5.99 -6.57
C GLN A 196 3.94 4.51 -6.52
N THR A 197 3.75 3.81 -7.63
CA THR A 197 4.20 2.43 -7.81
C THR A 197 4.91 2.30 -9.16
N THR A 198 5.86 1.39 -9.26
CA THR A 198 6.53 1.05 -10.52
C THR A 198 5.67 0.09 -11.31
N ILE A 199 5.51 0.36 -12.61
CA ILE A 199 4.65 -0.42 -13.50
C ILE A 199 5.42 -0.81 -14.73
N LEU A 200 5.28 -2.08 -15.10
CA LEU A 200 5.85 -2.65 -16.31
C LEU A 200 4.86 -2.47 -17.45
N THR A 201 5.16 -1.56 -18.37
CA THR A 201 4.37 -1.33 -19.58
C THR A 201 5.06 -2.01 -20.75
N PRO A 202 4.43 -2.98 -21.44
CA PRO A 202 5.07 -3.66 -22.56
C PRO A 202 5.37 -2.67 -23.70
N GLN A 203 6.61 -2.67 -24.17
CA GLN A 203 7.08 -1.86 -25.29
C GLN A 203 8.04 -2.68 -26.16
N ASN A 204 7.93 -2.49 -27.47
CA ASN A 204 8.88 -3.06 -28.40
C ASN A 204 10.04 -2.08 -28.61
N PHE A 205 11.25 -2.56 -28.37
CA PHE A 205 12.52 -1.89 -28.60
C PHE A 205 13.11 -2.31 -29.95
N THR A 206 14.12 -1.60 -30.44
CA THR A 206 14.83 -1.93 -31.68
C THR A 206 16.17 -2.59 -31.38
N ALA A 207 16.51 -3.69 -32.04
CA ALA A 207 17.87 -4.23 -31.97
C ALA A 207 18.75 -3.52 -33.00
N ASP A 208 19.46 -2.48 -32.56
CA ASP A 208 20.30 -1.66 -33.44
C ASP A 208 21.61 -2.39 -33.84
N HIS A 209 21.97 -3.43 -33.09
CA HIS A 209 23.19 -4.20 -33.26
C HIS A 209 22.89 -5.69 -33.33
N ARG A 210 23.68 -6.42 -34.11
CA ARG A 210 23.56 -7.87 -34.26
C ARG A 210 24.86 -8.57 -33.89
N LEU A 211 24.73 -9.82 -33.46
CA LEU A 211 25.81 -10.80 -33.40
C LEU A 211 26.06 -11.35 -34.81
N PRO A 212 27.29 -11.78 -35.15
CA PRO A 212 28.41 -12.13 -34.27
C PRO A 212 29.27 -10.97 -33.77
N LEU A 213 30.05 -11.20 -32.71
CA LEU A 213 31.06 -10.25 -32.21
C LEU A 213 32.33 -10.33 -33.07
N SER A 214 32.89 -9.17 -33.44
CA SER A 214 34.16 -9.09 -34.17
C SER A 214 35.19 -8.27 -33.41
N GLY A 215 36.39 -8.83 -33.19
CA GLY A 215 37.49 -8.14 -32.52
C GLY A 215 38.35 -7.28 -33.45
N SER A 216 38.07 -7.26 -34.76
CA SER A 216 38.97 -6.69 -35.78
C SER A 216 39.18 -5.19 -35.69
N ASN A 217 38.16 -4.47 -35.21
CA ASN A 217 38.15 -3.01 -35.16
C ASN A 217 38.48 -2.44 -33.78
N ILE A 218 38.78 -3.31 -32.81
CA ILE A 218 39.32 -2.88 -31.52
C ILE A 218 40.70 -2.27 -31.78
N PRO A 219 40.99 -1.05 -31.32
CA PRO A 219 42.29 -0.44 -31.53
C PRO A 219 43.38 -1.28 -30.87
N ASN A 220 44.53 -1.40 -31.52
CA ASN A 220 45.61 -2.24 -31.02
C ASN A 220 46.22 -1.71 -29.72
N SER A 221 46.16 -0.40 -29.43
CA SER A 221 46.73 0.25 -28.24
C SER A 221 45.92 1.50 -27.87
N THR A 222 45.33 1.50 -26.66
CA THR A 222 44.65 2.65 -26.03
C THR A 222 44.68 2.51 -24.51
N TYR A 223 44.58 3.63 -23.78
CA TYR A 223 44.58 3.61 -22.30
C TYR A 223 43.19 3.78 -21.67
N ASP A 224 42.13 3.85 -22.48
CA ASP A 224 40.78 4.18 -22.00
C ASP A 224 40.25 3.14 -21.01
N HIS A 225 40.50 1.86 -21.28
CA HIS A 225 40.09 0.76 -20.40
C HIS A 225 40.72 0.87 -19.00
N TYR A 226 41.99 1.30 -18.92
CA TYR A 226 42.67 1.55 -17.66
C TYR A 226 42.05 2.73 -16.91
N TYR A 227 41.88 3.88 -17.55
CA TYR A 227 41.34 5.07 -16.88
C TYR A 227 39.90 4.87 -16.39
N ILE A 228 39.07 4.16 -17.16
CA ILE A 228 37.70 3.84 -16.77
C ILE A 228 37.69 2.88 -15.58
N ALA A 229 38.50 1.80 -15.64
CA ALA A 229 38.59 0.83 -14.55
C ALA A 229 39.12 1.48 -13.27
N MET A 230 40.19 2.26 -13.37
CA MET A 230 40.80 3.02 -12.27
C MET A 230 39.81 4.00 -11.65
N SER A 231 39.12 4.81 -12.46
CA SER A 231 38.14 5.77 -11.97
C SER A 231 36.97 5.10 -11.25
N ASN A 232 36.49 3.94 -11.74
CA ASN A 232 35.43 3.23 -11.04
C ASN A 232 35.94 2.62 -9.71
N LEU A 233 37.14 2.02 -9.66
CA LEU A 233 37.68 1.46 -8.42
C LEU A 233 37.99 2.53 -7.36
N THR A 234 38.51 3.69 -7.77
CA THR A 234 39.00 4.72 -6.82
C THR A 234 37.93 5.74 -6.46
N ALA A 235 37.08 6.14 -7.41
CA ALA A 235 36.10 7.21 -7.25
C ALA A 235 34.63 6.75 -7.39
N GLY A 236 34.38 5.46 -7.65
CA GLY A 236 33.02 4.92 -7.77
C GLY A 236 32.24 5.45 -8.96
N THR A 237 32.92 5.90 -10.02
CA THR A 237 32.26 6.41 -11.24
C THR A 237 31.51 5.31 -11.98
N PRO A 238 30.34 5.59 -12.60
CA PRO A 238 29.58 4.57 -13.32
C PRO A 238 30.41 3.95 -14.46
N LEU A 239 30.21 2.65 -14.68
CA LEU A 239 30.80 1.93 -15.83
C LEU A 239 30.18 2.43 -17.15
N PRO A 240 30.81 2.15 -18.31
CA PRO A 240 30.25 2.49 -19.61
C PRO A 240 28.82 1.98 -19.80
N ALA A 241 28.06 2.63 -20.69
CA ALA A 241 26.74 2.15 -21.04
C ALA A 241 26.79 0.68 -21.50
N TRP A 242 25.75 -0.07 -21.16
CA TRP A 242 25.59 -1.49 -21.49
C TRP A 242 26.64 -2.41 -20.86
N THR A 243 27.26 -1.99 -19.76
CA THR A 243 28.21 -2.82 -19.01
C THR A 243 27.85 -2.87 -17.53
N ASP A 244 28.10 -4.02 -16.91
CA ASP A 244 28.22 -4.16 -15.47
C ASP A 244 29.62 -4.71 -15.10
N GLU A 245 29.81 -5.14 -13.84
CA GLU A 245 31.10 -5.64 -13.37
C GLU A 245 31.54 -6.94 -14.06
N LYS A 246 30.62 -7.71 -14.65
CA LYS A 246 30.86 -9.06 -15.17
C LYS A 246 30.52 -9.23 -16.65
N PHE A 247 29.58 -8.47 -17.17
CA PHE A 247 28.93 -8.67 -18.46
C PHE A 247 28.88 -7.37 -19.25
N PHE A 248 29.03 -7.52 -20.56
CA PHE A 248 28.64 -6.56 -21.56
C PHE A 248 27.31 -7.01 -22.20
N TYR A 249 26.35 -6.10 -22.30
CA TYR A 249 25.02 -6.37 -22.85
C TYR A 249 24.93 -5.82 -24.27
N VAL A 250 24.34 -6.59 -25.20
CA VAL A 250 24.09 -6.08 -26.54
C VAL A 250 23.05 -4.94 -26.45
N PRO A 251 23.37 -3.74 -26.95
CA PRO A 251 22.50 -2.57 -26.82
C PRO A 251 21.26 -2.69 -27.70
N PHE A 252 20.13 -2.25 -27.17
CA PHE A 252 18.89 -2.04 -27.92
C PHE A 252 18.52 -0.55 -27.93
N GLY A 253 17.90 -0.10 -29.01
CA GLY A 253 17.39 1.24 -29.23
C GLY A 253 15.92 1.40 -28.84
N GLY A 254 15.39 2.61 -29.06
CA GLY A 254 14.01 2.96 -28.69
C GLY A 254 13.84 3.48 -27.26
N LEU A 255 14.92 3.94 -26.61
CA LEU A 255 14.90 4.57 -25.28
C LEU A 255 14.44 6.04 -25.34
N GLU A 256 13.35 6.32 -26.07
CA GLU A 256 12.82 7.67 -26.17
C GLU A 256 12.26 8.13 -24.82
N SER A 257 12.95 9.11 -24.22
CA SER A 257 12.50 9.87 -23.04
C SER A 257 11.23 10.66 -23.37
N ARG A 258 10.07 10.00 -23.44
CA ARG A 258 8.79 10.69 -23.31
C ARG A 258 8.60 11.08 -21.84
N ASN A 259 9.14 12.24 -21.50
CA ASN A 259 8.75 13.08 -20.37
C ASN A 259 9.10 12.64 -18.94
N THR A 260 9.86 11.56 -18.70
CA THR A 260 10.32 11.22 -17.35
C THR A 260 11.79 10.79 -17.33
N SER A 261 12.62 11.57 -16.61
CA SER A 261 14.05 11.28 -16.39
C SER A 261 14.30 10.06 -15.49
N THR A 262 13.25 9.38 -15.02
CA THR A 262 13.29 8.26 -14.07
C THR A 262 12.74 6.95 -14.64
N ALA A 263 12.35 6.91 -15.92
CA ALA A 263 11.92 5.67 -16.55
C ALA A 263 13.12 4.74 -16.78
N LEU A 264 12.95 3.49 -16.39
CA LEU A 264 13.90 2.41 -16.66
C LEU A 264 13.33 1.53 -17.78
N TYR A 265 14.21 0.91 -18.55
CA TYR A 265 13.86 0.07 -19.69
C TYR A 265 14.37 -1.34 -19.42
N GLN A 266 13.46 -2.30 -19.36
CA GLN A 266 13.76 -3.69 -19.11
C GLN A 266 13.58 -4.47 -20.42
N ALA A 267 14.61 -5.16 -20.88
CA ALA A 267 14.49 -6.02 -22.05
C ALA A 267 15.42 -7.22 -21.97
N ARG A 268 15.11 -8.23 -22.78
CA ARG A 268 15.93 -9.42 -22.91
C ARG A 268 17.00 -9.17 -23.96
N THR A 269 18.26 -9.37 -23.59
CA THR A 269 19.39 -9.17 -24.50
C THR A 269 20.51 -10.18 -24.23
N PRO A 270 21.29 -10.59 -25.25
CA PRO A 270 22.51 -11.35 -25.04
C PRO A 270 23.50 -10.57 -24.18
N ALA A 271 24.05 -11.24 -23.18
CA ALA A 271 25.11 -10.77 -22.32
C ALA A 271 26.38 -11.59 -22.57
N VAL A 272 27.51 -10.91 -22.70
CA VAL A 272 28.81 -11.46 -23.05
C VAL A 272 29.75 -11.23 -21.88
N SER A 273 30.42 -12.28 -21.42
CA SER A 273 31.41 -12.22 -20.34
C SER A 273 32.62 -13.08 -20.67
N ALA A 274 33.79 -12.67 -20.20
CA ALA A 274 34.99 -13.49 -20.24
C ALA A 274 35.51 -13.72 -18.82
N SER A 275 35.54 -14.98 -18.39
CA SER A 275 36.10 -15.40 -17.11
C SER A 275 37.49 -15.99 -17.28
N LEU A 276 38.33 -15.93 -16.24
CA LEU A 276 39.62 -16.59 -16.22
C LEU A 276 39.57 -17.85 -15.36
N GLN A 277 39.98 -18.99 -15.91
CA GLN A 277 40.29 -20.19 -15.14
C GLN A 277 41.79 -20.21 -14.84
N CYS A 278 42.17 -19.89 -13.62
CA CYS A 278 43.57 -19.77 -13.21
C CYS A 278 44.10 -21.03 -12.52
N TYR A 279 45.37 -21.33 -12.78
CA TYR A 279 46.11 -22.47 -12.22
C TYR A 279 47.42 -21.98 -11.60
N SER A 280 47.75 -22.49 -10.41
CA SER A 280 49.03 -22.20 -9.76
C SER A 280 50.15 -22.96 -10.44
N LEU A 281 51.21 -22.26 -10.86
CA LEU A 281 52.39 -22.87 -11.44
C LEU A 281 53.44 -23.12 -10.35
N ARG A 282 53.95 -24.35 -10.27
CA ARG A 282 54.89 -24.73 -9.22
C ARG A 282 56.31 -24.43 -9.67
N GLN A 283 57.05 -23.68 -8.86
CA GLN A 283 58.44 -23.35 -9.16
C GLN A 283 59.34 -24.59 -9.02
N THR A 284 60.08 -24.92 -10.07
CA THR A 284 61.16 -25.92 -10.01
C THR A 284 62.45 -25.26 -9.54
N ARG A 285 63.12 -25.87 -8.55
CA ARG A 285 64.33 -25.32 -7.90
C ARG A 285 65.64 -25.78 -8.56
N HIS A 286 65.67 -25.86 -9.88
CA HIS A 286 66.86 -26.32 -10.61
C HIS A 286 67.36 -25.25 -11.59
N GLY A 287 68.55 -24.70 -11.31
CA GLY A 287 69.24 -23.73 -12.17
C GLY A 287 68.94 -22.26 -11.84
N GLU A 288 69.63 -21.35 -12.54
CA GLU A 288 69.55 -19.90 -12.33
C GLU A 288 68.31 -19.25 -12.99
N ARG A 289 67.53 -20.00 -13.78
CA ARG A 289 66.31 -19.52 -14.44
C ARG A 289 65.07 -20.05 -13.72
N LEU A 290 64.07 -19.19 -13.57
CA LEU A 290 62.75 -19.63 -13.13
C LEU A 290 62.21 -20.64 -14.14
N THR A 291 61.84 -21.80 -13.66
CA THR A 291 61.22 -22.88 -14.44
C THR A 291 59.97 -23.33 -13.70
N TRP A 292 58.97 -23.80 -14.44
CA TRP A 292 57.63 -24.01 -13.92
C TRP A 292 57.12 -25.41 -14.25
N ASP A 293 56.64 -26.10 -13.23
CA ASP A 293 55.85 -27.32 -13.35
C ASP A 293 54.37 -26.95 -13.43
N ILE A 294 53.75 -27.39 -14.53
CA ILE A 294 52.34 -27.19 -14.83
C ILE A 294 51.54 -28.33 -14.17
N PRO A 295 50.48 -28.05 -13.37
CA PRO A 295 49.66 -29.09 -12.76
C PRO A 295 49.06 -30.05 -13.79
N ALA A 296 48.98 -31.34 -13.47
CA ALA A 296 48.44 -32.37 -14.38
C ALA A 296 46.97 -32.14 -14.76
N ASP A 297 46.20 -31.44 -13.92
CA ASP A 297 44.77 -31.12 -14.14
C ASP A 297 44.54 -29.84 -14.97
N SER A 298 45.61 -29.20 -15.45
CA SER A 298 45.57 -27.94 -16.19
C SER A 298 45.67 -28.17 -17.71
N PRO A 299 45.26 -27.22 -18.56
CA PRO A 299 45.24 -27.40 -20.01
C PRO A 299 46.63 -27.60 -20.64
N THR A 300 46.66 -28.19 -21.84
CA THR A 300 47.92 -28.51 -22.54
C THR A 300 48.73 -27.24 -22.81
N CYS A 301 49.92 -27.18 -22.24
CA CYS A 301 50.87 -26.11 -22.45
C CYS A 301 52.29 -26.67 -22.31
N ASN A 302 53.18 -26.31 -23.24
CA ASN A 302 54.60 -26.67 -23.14
C ASN A 302 55.29 -25.71 -22.16
N SER A 303 56.00 -26.22 -21.14
CA SER A 303 56.67 -25.39 -20.14
C SER A 303 57.71 -24.44 -20.75
N SER A 304 58.26 -24.76 -21.93
CA SER A 304 59.16 -23.87 -22.67
C SER A 304 58.49 -22.64 -23.30
N SER A 305 57.15 -22.64 -23.40
CA SER A 305 56.35 -21.52 -23.92
C SER A 305 55.95 -20.50 -22.85
N LEU A 306 56.17 -20.81 -21.57
CA LEU A 306 55.96 -19.89 -20.47
C LEU A 306 57.11 -18.89 -20.41
N PHE A 307 56.78 -17.61 -20.26
CA PHE A 307 57.80 -16.59 -20.08
C PHE A 307 58.47 -16.76 -18.72
N THR A 308 59.80 -16.73 -18.72
CA THR A 308 60.60 -16.92 -17.51
C THR A 308 61.52 -15.73 -17.32
N HIS A 309 61.58 -15.21 -16.09
CA HIS A 309 62.60 -14.25 -15.69
C HIS A 309 63.83 -14.99 -15.16
N GLY A 310 65.02 -14.43 -15.45
CA GLY A 310 66.24 -14.88 -14.80
C GLY A 310 66.23 -14.49 -13.32
N SER A 311 66.96 -15.23 -12.49
CA SER A 311 67.23 -14.78 -11.12
C SER A 311 67.91 -13.41 -11.15
N PHE A 312 67.38 -12.45 -10.40
CA PHE A 312 68.00 -11.15 -10.23
C PHE A 312 68.62 -11.06 -8.84
N GLN A 313 69.91 -10.71 -8.78
CA GLN A 313 70.66 -10.52 -7.55
C GLN A 313 70.67 -9.03 -7.23
N SER A 314 70.31 -8.68 -5.99
CA SER A 314 70.42 -7.30 -5.53
C SER A 314 70.93 -7.22 -4.10
N ARG A 315 71.59 -6.10 -3.79
CA ARG A 315 72.07 -5.78 -2.44
C ARG A 315 70.96 -5.23 -1.55
N VAL A 316 69.82 -4.88 -2.15
CA VAL A 316 68.61 -4.43 -1.48
C VAL A 316 67.45 -5.40 -1.80
N PRO A 317 66.47 -5.54 -0.91
CA PRO A 317 65.24 -6.26 -1.21
C PRO A 317 64.57 -5.63 -2.44
N GLU A 318 64.26 -6.43 -3.44
CA GLU A 318 63.61 -5.96 -4.66
C GLU A 318 62.43 -6.88 -4.99
N ALA A 319 61.35 -6.26 -5.47
CA ALA A 319 60.17 -6.91 -5.97
C ALA A 319 60.20 -6.90 -7.50
N LEU A 320 59.70 -7.98 -8.10
CA LEU A 320 59.49 -8.10 -9.53
C LEU A 320 58.03 -8.45 -9.77
N GLU A 321 57.34 -7.66 -10.57
CA GLU A 321 56.02 -8.03 -11.10
C GLU A 321 56.10 -8.31 -12.59
N TYR A 322 55.33 -9.31 -12.99
CA TYR A 322 55.17 -9.66 -14.39
C TYR A 322 53.72 -9.95 -14.67
N THR A 323 53.17 -9.29 -15.67
CA THR A 323 51.85 -9.59 -16.22
C THR A 323 51.95 -9.63 -17.73
N SER A 324 51.37 -10.65 -18.34
CA SER A 324 51.49 -10.87 -19.77
C SER A 324 50.24 -11.52 -20.33
N LEU A 325 49.76 -10.96 -21.43
CA LEU A 325 48.59 -11.44 -22.15
C LEU A 325 49.01 -11.62 -23.61
N TRP A 326 48.89 -12.85 -24.10
CA TRP A 326 49.29 -13.19 -25.46
C TRP A 326 48.07 -13.66 -26.27
N PRO A 327 47.99 -13.30 -27.55
CA PRO A 327 47.02 -13.92 -28.44
C PRO A 327 47.36 -15.40 -28.65
N SER A 328 46.34 -16.21 -28.95
CA SER A 328 46.46 -17.64 -29.25
C SER A 328 47.18 -17.90 -30.58
N ARG A 329 47.33 -16.86 -31.43
CA ARG A 329 48.09 -16.89 -32.69
C ARG A 329 49.00 -15.66 -32.78
N PHE A 330 50.27 -15.88 -33.09
CA PHE A 330 51.24 -14.81 -33.30
C PHE A 330 51.91 -14.96 -34.67
N GLY A 331 51.38 -14.24 -35.67
CA GLY A 331 51.80 -14.43 -37.06
C GLY A 331 51.33 -15.78 -37.61
N ASP A 332 52.25 -16.57 -38.18
CA ASP A 332 51.98 -17.92 -38.71
C ASP A 332 52.16 -19.04 -37.66
N ASP A 333 52.74 -18.74 -36.49
CA ASP A 333 52.90 -19.70 -35.39
C ASP A 333 51.69 -19.68 -34.46
N ILE A 334 51.13 -20.87 -34.21
CA ILE A 334 50.09 -21.10 -33.20
C ILE A 334 50.81 -21.38 -31.89
N SER A 335 50.49 -20.64 -30.82
CA SER A 335 51.02 -20.96 -29.51
C SER A 335 50.32 -22.22 -28.98
N ASP A 336 51.08 -23.30 -28.76
CA ASP A 336 50.59 -24.58 -28.20
C ASP A 336 50.24 -24.48 -26.70
N CYS A 337 49.91 -23.30 -26.19
CA CYS A 337 49.63 -23.06 -24.78
C CYS A 337 48.30 -22.34 -24.60
N GLU A 338 47.34 -23.01 -23.96
CA GLU A 338 46.02 -22.43 -23.67
C GLU A 338 46.06 -21.42 -22.49
N LEU A 339 47.17 -21.34 -21.76
CA LEU A 339 47.41 -20.39 -20.66
C LEU A 339 47.93 -19.05 -21.21
N THR A 340 47.05 -18.37 -21.96
CA THR A 340 47.38 -17.11 -22.66
C THR A 340 47.58 -15.92 -21.72
N VAL A 341 47.13 -16.00 -20.47
CA VAL A 341 47.33 -14.97 -19.44
C VAL A 341 48.27 -15.51 -18.38
N GLN A 342 49.38 -14.80 -18.14
CA GLN A 342 50.38 -15.16 -17.14
C GLN A 342 50.59 -13.98 -16.20
N ALA A 343 50.62 -14.25 -14.90
CA ALA A 343 50.98 -13.25 -13.90
C ALA A 343 51.92 -13.86 -12.85
N GLY A 344 52.84 -13.04 -12.36
CA GLY A 344 53.92 -13.49 -11.53
C GLY A 344 54.50 -12.41 -10.64
N TRP A 345 54.93 -12.83 -9.46
CA TRP A 345 55.56 -11.97 -8.45
C TRP A 345 56.81 -12.65 -7.92
N GLY A 346 57.96 -12.01 -8.09
CA GLY A 346 59.25 -12.45 -7.59
C GLY A 346 59.80 -11.53 -6.49
N ARG A 347 60.67 -12.08 -5.65
CA ARG A 347 61.44 -11.34 -4.65
C ARG A 347 62.93 -11.65 -4.77
N SER A 348 63.77 -10.63 -4.72
CA SER A 348 65.22 -10.81 -4.79
C SER A 348 65.74 -11.62 -3.60
N SER A 349 66.84 -12.35 -3.81
CA SER A 349 67.57 -13.01 -2.73
C SER A 349 68.76 -12.14 -2.32
N LEU A 350 68.91 -11.90 -1.01
CA LEU A 350 70.06 -11.20 -0.43
C LEU A 350 71.34 -12.07 -0.40
N VAL A 351 71.21 -13.38 -0.60
CA VAL A 351 72.31 -14.34 -0.54
C VAL A 351 72.55 -14.93 -1.93
N SER A 352 73.80 -14.85 -2.41
CA SER A 352 74.25 -15.53 -3.63
C SER A 352 74.10 -17.04 -3.46
N THR A 353 73.00 -17.57 -3.98
CA THR A 353 72.67 -18.98 -4.01
C THR A 353 72.50 -19.36 -5.48
N ALA A 354 72.88 -20.59 -5.84
CA ALA A 354 72.64 -21.14 -7.17
C ALA A 354 71.15 -21.51 -7.41
N ASP A 355 70.29 -21.13 -6.46
CA ASP A 355 68.86 -21.43 -6.44
C ASP A 355 68.07 -20.25 -7.06
N PRO A 356 66.95 -20.53 -7.73
CA PRO A 356 66.11 -19.49 -8.31
C PRO A 356 65.44 -18.62 -7.24
N VAL A 357 65.12 -17.37 -7.59
CA VAL A 357 64.43 -16.40 -6.72
C VAL A 357 63.08 -16.93 -6.22
N ASN A 358 62.67 -16.57 -5.01
CA ASN A 358 61.37 -16.98 -4.48
C ASN A 358 60.26 -16.27 -5.27
N ALA A 359 59.43 -17.04 -5.98
CA ALA A 359 58.43 -16.48 -6.87
C ALA A 359 57.11 -17.24 -6.78
N SER A 360 56.02 -16.50 -6.99
CA SER A 360 54.66 -17.02 -7.10
C SER A 360 54.16 -16.71 -8.50
N TRP A 361 53.66 -17.72 -9.20
CA TRP A 361 53.23 -17.59 -10.60
C TRP A 361 51.93 -18.31 -10.84
N LEU A 362 51.13 -17.76 -11.74
CA LEU A 362 49.88 -18.34 -12.18
C LEU A 362 49.74 -18.19 -13.69
N GLY A 363 49.09 -19.19 -14.28
CA GLY A 363 48.67 -19.17 -15.67
C GLY A 363 47.16 -19.34 -15.74
N CYS A 364 46.48 -18.52 -16.54
CA CYS A 364 45.04 -18.56 -16.67
C CYS A 364 44.61 -18.79 -18.13
N LYS A 365 43.57 -19.62 -18.27
CA LYS A 365 42.85 -19.87 -19.51
C LYS A 365 41.60 -18.98 -19.55
N PRO A 366 41.42 -18.12 -20.56
CA PRO A 366 40.20 -17.35 -20.72
C PRO A 366 39.07 -18.23 -21.25
N GLU A 367 37.87 -18.03 -20.71
CA GLU A 367 36.65 -18.71 -21.12
C GLU A 367 35.58 -17.67 -21.46
N LEU A 368 35.08 -17.70 -22.69
CA LEU A 368 34.04 -16.82 -23.18
C LEU A 368 32.66 -17.42 -22.94
N ARG A 369 31.77 -16.66 -22.33
CA ARG A 369 30.39 -17.06 -22.02
C ARG A 369 29.43 -16.04 -22.60
N ILE A 370 28.41 -16.55 -23.31
CA ILE A 370 27.27 -15.77 -23.77
C ILE A 370 26.01 -16.40 -23.21
N GLU A 371 25.17 -15.58 -22.59
CA GLU A 371 23.89 -16.00 -22.03
C GLU A 371 22.83 -14.93 -22.27
N LEU A 372 21.56 -15.33 -22.30
CA LEU A 372 20.45 -14.38 -22.36
C LEU A 372 20.13 -13.89 -20.95
N ARG A 373 20.08 -12.57 -20.79
CA ARG A 373 19.75 -11.93 -19.51
C ARG A 373 18.65 -10.91 -19.73
N GLU A 374 17.81 -10.76 -18.72
CA GLU A 374 16.88 -9.65 -18.64
C GLU A 374 17.59 -8.49 -17.95
N VAL A 375 17.84 -7.42 -18.69
CA VAL A 375 18.60 -6.27 -18.23
C VAL A 375 17.68 -5.07 -18.07
N THR A 376 17.87 -4.31 -17.00
CA THR A 376 17.20 -3.04 -16.79
C THR A 376 18.19 -1.88 -16.85
N VAL A 377 17.94 -0.97 -17.79
CA VAL A 377 18.82 0.16 -18.10
C VAL A 377 18.10 1.50 -17.95
N ASP A 378 18.86 2.56 -17.67
CA ASP A 378 18.37 3.94 -17.76
C ASP A 378 18.31 4.42 -19.22
N SER A 379 17.81 5.64 -19.45
CA SER A 379 17.75 6.24 -20.80
C SER A 379 19.11 6.46 -21.48
N ARG A 380 20.22 6.35 -20.75
CA ARG A 380 21.59 6.45 -21.26
C ARG A 380 22.20 5.06 -21.52
N GLY A 381 21.48 3.98 -21.23
CA GLY A 381 21.97 2.61 -21.32
C GLY A 381 22.80 2.17 -20.11
N LEU A 382 22.81 2.91 -18.99
CA LEU A 382 23.48 2.46 -17.77
C LEU A 382 22.67 1.34 -17.10
N VAL A 383 23.32 0.21 -16.88
CA VAL A 383 22.72 -0.97 -16.26
C VAL A 383 22.47 -0.71 -14.77
N GLN A 384 21.23 -0.95 -14.32
CA GLN A 384 20.86 -0.88 -12.90
C GLN A 384 20.85 -2.27 -12.26
N TYR A 385 20.26 -3.25 -12.94
CA TYR A 385 20.23 -4.64 -12.50
C TYR A 385 20.04 -5.58 -13.69
N SER A 386 20.46 -6.84 -13.53
CA SER A 386 20.29 -7.90 -14.52
C SER A 386 19.98 -9.24 -13.88
N GLU A 387 19.09 -10.01 -14.49
CA GLU A 387 18.72 -11.36 -14.05
C GLU A 387 18.96 -12.40 -15.16
N PRO A 388 19.48 -13.60 -14.83
CA PRO A 388 19.63 -14.67 -15.81
C PRO A 388 18.26 -15.16 -16.28
N THR A 389 18.15 -15.54 -17.55
CA THR A 389 16.96 -16.21 -18.10
C THR A 389 17.28 -17.69 -18.32
N ASP A 390 16.34 -18.59 -18.00
CA ASP A 390 16.51 -20.06 -18.13
C ASP A 390 16.56 -20.57 -19.59
N ASP A 391 16.44 -19.68 -20.58
CA ASP A 391 16.44 -20.03 -21.99
C ASP A 391 17.85 -20.33 -22.49
N ILE A 392 18.04 -21.55 -23.00
CA ILE A 392 19.30 -22.01 -23.58
C ILE A 392 19.45 -21.35 -24.95
N LEU A 393 20.56 -20.62 -25.14
CA LEU A 393 20.92 -20.07 -26.44
C LEU A 393 21.36 -21.22 -27.36
N ASP A 394 20.48 -21.61 -28.29
CA ASP A 394 20.51 -22.89 -29.03
C ASP A 394 21.71 -23.11 -29.98
N SER A 395 22.68 -22.20 -30.08
CA SER A 395 23.90 -22.45 -30.87
C SER A 395 25.06 -21.52 -30.50
N ARG A 396 26.00 -22.01 -29.69
CA ARG A 396 27.30 -21.37 -29.41
C ARG A 396 28.12 -21.05 -30.69
N GLU A 397 27.88 -21.79 -31.78
CA GLU A 397 28.64 -21.70 -33.04
C GLU A 397 28.18 -20.58 -33.99
N GLN A 398 27.00 -19.97 -33.80
CA GLN A 398 26.50 -18.87 -34.66
C GLN A 398 26.80 -17.47 -34.11
N LEU A 399 27.36 -17.35 -32.90
CA LEU A 399 27.53 -16.08 -32.18
C LEU A 399 28.93 -15.46 -32.37
N PHE A 400 29.85 -16.21 -32.95
CA PHE A 400 31.23 -15.81 -33.20
C PHE A 400 31.56 -15.99 -34.68
N GLU A 401 32.23 -15.01 -35.27
CA GLU A 401 32.71 -15.15 -36.64
C GLU A 401 33.83 -16.21 -36.71
N PRO A 402 33.74 -17.20 -37.62
CA PRO A 402 34.75 -18.25 -37.74
C PRO A 402 36.13 -17.76 -38.22
N ASN A 403 36.23 -16.51 -38.71
CA ASN A 403 37.46 -15.90 -39.26
C ASN A 403 37.88 -14.60 -38.57
N ALA A 404 37.16 -14.13 -37.55
CA ALA A 404 37.63 -13.00 -36.75
C ALA A 404 38.81 -13.46 -35.90
N LYS A 405 39.86 -12.63 -35.77
CA LYS A 405 40.80 -12.76 -34.64
C LYS A 405 39.93 -12.93 -33.40
N SER A 406 40.13 -14.01 -32.64
CA SER A 406 39.29 -14.29 -31.47
C SER A 406 39.15 -13.00 -30.67
N ILE A 407 37.94 -12.64 -30.25
CA ILE A 407 37.74 -11.38 -29.50
C ILE A 407 38.65 -11.31 -28.26
N ILE A 408 38.98 -12.48 -27.71
CA ILE A 408 39.99 -12.68 -26.66
C ILE A 408 41.40 -12.30 -27.15
N ASP A 409 41.80 -12.70 -28.37
CA ASP A 409 43.10 -12.34 -28.94
C ASP A 409 43.21 -10.82 -29.18
N ALA A 410 42.15 -10.19 -29.69
CA ALA A 410 42.11 -8.73 -29.86
C ALA A 410 42.18 -8.01 -28.50
N PHE A 411 41.47 -8.51 -27.49
CA PHE A 411 41.55 -8.03 -26.12
C PHE A 411 42.95 -8.20 -25.53
N HIS A 412 43.61 -9.35 -25.71
CA HIS A 412 44.98 -9.57 -25.25
C HIS A 412 46.00 -8.68 -25.97
N ILE A 413 45.85 -8.45 -27.27
CA ILE A 413 46.70 -7.52 -28.02
C ILE A 413 46.55 -6.10 -27.46
N LEU A 414 45.31 -5.66 -27.18
CA LEU A 414 45.06 -4.37 -26.57
C LEU A 414 45.70 -4.26 -25.18
N LEU A 415 45.45 -5.21 -24.29
CA LEU A 415 45.99 -5.15 -22.92
C LEU A 415 47.51 -5.30 -22.90
N GLY A 416 48.06 -6.20 -23.72
CA GLY A 416 49.49 -6.46 -23.79
C GLY A 416 50.29 -5.29 -24.37
N SER A 417 49.75 -4.57 -25.35
CA SER A 417 50.40 -3.39 -25.94
C SER A 417 50.15 -2.10 -25.15
N SER A 418 49.10 -2.06 -24.32
CA SER A 418 48.74 -0.89 -23.49
C SER A 418 49.39 -0.93 -22.11
N ASN A 419 50.34 -1.84 -21.91
CA ASN A 419 51.20 -1.86 -20.74
C ASN A 419 52.16 -0.66 -20.77
N THR A 420 51.90 0.30 -19.86
CA THR A 420 52.72 1.47 -19.43
C THR A 420 52.48 2.80 -20.16
N PRO A 421 51.64 3.71 -19.60
CA PRO A 421 51.91 5.14 -19.74
C PRO A 421 53.18 5.51 -18.94
N GLU A 422 53.96 6.46 -19.43
CA GLU A 422 55.27 6.89 -18.86
C GLU A 422 55.17 7.45 -17.42
N TYR A 423 53.96 7.68 -16.91
CA TYR A 423 53.66 8.13 -15.56
C TYR A 423 52.28 7.61 -15.13
N PRO A 424 52.07 7.14 -13.88
CA PRO A 424 52.96 7.13 -12.71
C PRO A 424 53.81 5.85 -12.55
N PHE A 425 54.06 5.11 -13.63
CA PHE A 425 54.74 3.80 -13.57
C PHE A 425 56.26 3.95 -13.77
N HIS A 426 57.07 3.16 -13.05
CA HIS A 426 58.51 3.09 -13.30
C HIS A 426 58.79 2.31 -14.60
N SER A 427 59.60 2.90 -15.48
CA SER A 427 59.85 2.45 -16.85
C SER A 427 60.70 1.19 -16.95
N ALA A 428 60.12 0.04 -16.63
CA ALA A 428 60.48 -1.25 -17.23
C ALA A 428 59.43 -2.29 -16.85
N ALA A 429 58.59 -2.70 -17.82
CA ALA A 429 57.83 -3.94 -17.67
C ALA A 429 58.83 -5.08 -17.38
N GLY A 430 58.72 -5.71 -16.22
CA GLY A 430 59.66 -6.73 -15.75
C GLY A 430 60.98 -6.20 -15.17
N GLY A 431 61.05 -4.93 -14.78
CA GLY A 431 62.14 -4.37 -13.98
C GLY A 431 61.93 -4.63 -12.50
N ALA A 432 63.00 -5.01 -11.79
CA ALA A 432 62.96 -5.14 -10.34
C ALA A 432 62.97 -3.74 -9.70
N HIS A 433 62.19 -3.53 -8.64
CA HIS A 433 62.09 -2.27 -7.90
C HIS A 433 62.19 -2.48 -6.39
N ASN A 434 62.52 -1.44 -5.65
CA ASN A 434 62.73 -1.46 -4.19
C ASN A 434 61.71 -0.56 -3.47
N ASP A 435 60.53 -0.40 -4.05
CA ASP A 435 59.46 0.39 -3.46
C ASP A 435 58.15 -0.41 -3.48
N SER A 436 57.04 0.19 -3.10
CA SER A 436 55.73 -0.47 -3.13
C SER A 436 54.83 0.13 -4.21
N TYR A 437 55.41 0.77 -5.22
CA TYR A 437 54.68 1.29 -6.37
C TYR A 437 54.55 0.20 -7.44
N PRO A 438 53.43 0.19 -8.17
CA PRO A 438 53.20 -0.82 -9.19
C PRO A 438 54.02 -0.55 -10.45
N SER A 439 54.59 -1.61 -11.01
CA SER A 439 55.34 -1.61 -12.27
C SER A 439 54.44 -1.59 -13.52
N ASP A 440 53.19 -2.03 -13.40
CA ASP A 440 52.22 -2.07 -14.49
C ASP A 440 50.81 -1.69 -14.02
N PHE A 441 49.93 -1.44 -14.99
CA PHE A 441 48.58 -0.98 -14.71
C PHE A 441 47.73 -2.07 -14.03
N LEU A 442 47.96 -3.35 -14.32
CA LEU A 442 47.16 -4.44 -13.79
C LEU A 442 47.48 -4.66 -12.31
N ASN A 443 48.76 -4.62 -11.93
CA ASN A 443 49.25 -4.61 -10.56
C ASN A 443 48.77 -3.37 -9.79
N TYR A 444 48.69 -2.20 -10.44
CA TYR A 444 48.03 -1.04 -9.84
C TYR A 444 46.56 -1.32 -9.54
N LEU A 445 45.78 -1.82 -10.50
CA LEU A 445 44.37 -2.15 -10.29
C LEU A 445 44.19 -3.25 -9.24
N MET A 446 45.08 -4.24 -9.17
CA MET A 446 45.08 -5.29 -8.14
C MET A 446 45.33 -4.72 -6.75
N ALA A 447 46.31 -3.81 -6.60
CA ALA A 447 46.58 -3.15 -5.32
C ALA A 447 45.40 -2.30 -4.86
N GLN A 448 44.70 -1.62 -5.78
CA GLN A 448 43.47 -0.88 -5.47
C GLN A 448 42.31 -1.80 -5.09
N ALA A 449 42.11 -2.90 -5.83
CA ALA A 449 41.07 -3.87 -5.54
C ALA A 449 41.27 -4.58 -4.19
N LEU A 450 42.52 -4.83 -3.80
CA LEU A 450 42.90 -5.40 -2.51
C LEU A 450 42.96 -4.36 -1.37
N ASN A 451 42.88 -3.07 -1.71
CA ASN A 451 43.12 -1.95 -0.79
C ASN A 451 44.43 -2.12 0.02
N SER A 452 45.47 -2.65 -0.63
CA SER A 452 46.75 -2.98 -0.01
C SER A 452 47.87 -3.04 -1.05
N SER A 453 49.05 -2.51 -0.69
CA SER A 453 50.27 -2.61 -1.49
C SER A 453 51.12 -3.84 -1.15
N ALA A 454 50.63 -4.77 -0.31
CA ALA A 454 51.41 -5.91 0.16
C ALA A 454 51.90 -6.83 -0.97
N ILE A 455 51.15 -6.92 -2.09
CA ILE A 455 51.55 -7.70 -3.27
C ILE A 455 52.78 -7.12 -3.98
N LEU A 456 53.08 -5.83 -3.77
CA LEU A 456 54.18 -5.09 -4.38
C LEU A 456 55.36 -4.89 -3.42
N ASP A 457 55.17 -5.07 -2.12
CA ASP A 457 56.20 -4.79 -1.11
C ASP A 457 57.38 -5.80 -1.21
N PRO A 458 58.63 -5.31 -1.44
CA PRO A 458 59.82 -6.15 -1.55
C PRO A 458 60.23 -6.83 -0.24
N HIS A 459 59.78 -6.31 0.91
CA HIS A 459 60.09 -6.88 2.22
C HIS A 459 59.15 -8.01 2.63
N LEU A 460 58.03 -8.18 1.92
CA LEU A 460 57.06 -9.24 2.15
C LEU A 460 57.30 -10.43 1.20
N PRO A 461 56.91 -11.66 1.60
CA PRO A 461 56.99 -12.81 0.71
C PRO A 461 56.09 -12.61 -0.52
N PRO A 462 56.37 -13.30 -1.65
CA PRO A 462 55.50 -13.30 -2.81
C PRO A 462 54.05 -13.65 -2.42
N PRO A 463 53.05 -12.99 -3.03
CA PRO A 463 51.66 -13.21 -2.70
C PRO A 463 51.19 -14.62 -3.10
N THR A 464 50.24 -15.16 -2.34
CA THR A 464 49.71 -16.51 -2.54
C THR A 464 48.72 -16.59 -3.69
N PHE A 465 48.58 -17.77 -4.31
CA PHE A 465 47.60 -18.01 -5.37
C PHE A 465 46.16 -17.67 -4.95
N ASP A 466 45.78 -18.06 -3.73
CA ASP A 466 44.42 -17.82 -3.19
C ASP A 466 44.09 -16.33 -3.06
N THR A 467 45.10 -15.47 -2.96
CA THR A 467 44.92 -14.01 -2.89
C THR A 467 44.93 -13.35 -4.26
N THR A 468 45.77 -13.82 -5.20
CA THR A 468 45.97 -13.13 -6.49
C THR A 468 45.03 -13.62 -7.58
N ALA A 469 44.70 -14.92 -7.61
CA ALA A 469 43.88 -15.49 -8.67
C ALA A 469 42.44 -14.92 -8.71
N PRO A 470 41.70 -14.81 -7.58
CA PRO A 470 40.33 -14.26 -7.61
C PRO A 470 40.29 -12.78 -8.02
N VAL A 471 41.29 -12.01 -7.61
CA VAL A 471 41.38 -10.58 -7.94
C VAL A 471 41.69 -10.40 -9.43
N LEU A 472 42.61 -11.19 -9.97
CA LEU A 472 42.95 -11.16 -11.38
C LEU A 472 41.76 -11.58 -12.25
N GLU A 473 41.02 -12.63 -11.86
CA GLU A 473 39.80 -13.07 -12.54
C GLU A 473 38.75 -11.95 -12.58
N ALA A 474 38.44 -11.36 -11.42
CA ALA A 474 37.46 -10.27 -11.33
C ALA A 474 37.85 -9.05 -12.16
N LEU A 475 39.13 -8.64 -12.13
CA LEU A 475 39.63 -7.52 -12.92
C LEU A 475 39.60 -7.82 -14.41
N TYR A 476 39.98 -9.03 -14.82
CA TYR A 476 39.95 -9.44 -16.23
C TYR A 476 38.53 -9.40 -16.78
N THR A 477 37.56 -9.99 -16.07
CA THR A 477 36.15 -10.00 -16.49
C THR A 477 35.60 -8.58 -16.62
N ARG A 478 35.93 -7.72 -15.66
CA ARG A 478 35.49 -6.32 -15.67
C ARG A 478 36.15 -5.49 -16.77
N LEU A 479 37.46 -5.66 -16.98
CA LEU A 479 38.18 -4.99 -18.07
C LEU A 479 37.65 -5.43 -19.43
N PHE A 480 37.32 -6.71 -19.59
CA PHE A 480 36.72 -7.23 -20.80
C PHE A 480 35.37 -6.56 -21.09
N ALA A 481 34.47 -6.49 -20.09
CA ALA A 481 33.21 -5.78 -20.25
C ALA A 481 33.40 -4.29 -20.61
N ILE A 482 34.35 -3.60 -19.96
CA ILE A 482 34.68 -2.18 -20.24
C ILE A 482 35.16 -2.00 -21.69
N VAL A 483 36.07 -2.86 -22.18
CA VAL A 483 36.57 -2.76 -23.56
C VAL A 483 35.44 -2.92 -24.57
N LEU A 484 34.52 -3.87 -24.35
CA LEU A 484 33.37 -4.05 -25.24
C LEU A 484 32.40 -2.86 -25.18
N GLY A 485 32.09 -2.37 -23.98
CA GLY A 485 31.18 -1.23 -23.78
C GLY A 485 31.73 0.12 -24.25
N THR A 486 33.05 0.27 -24.33
CA THR A 486 33.69 1.47 -24.89
C THR A 486 33.76 1.44 -26.41
N HIS A 487 33.83 0.24 -26.99
CA HIS A 487 34.03 0.02 -28.42
C HIS A 487 32.83 -0.70 -29.07
N VAL A 488 31.61 -0.42 -28.60
CA VAL A 488 30.36 -1.07 -29.07
C VAL A 488 30.24 -1.08 -30.59
N SER A 489 30.47 0.07 -31.23
CA SER A 489 30.36 0.22 -32.69
C SER A 489 31.46 -0.46 -33.49
N ALA A 490 32.56 -0.84 -32.83
CA ALA A 490 33.68 -1.56 -33.43
C ALA A 490 33.50 -3.08 -33.26
N VAL A 491 32.93 -3.51 -32.13
CA VAL A 491 32.73 -4.91 -31.76
C VAL A 491 31.47 -5.52 -32.37
N LEU A 492 30.41 -4.72 -32.52
CA LEU A 492 29.12 -5.16 -33.03
C LEU A 492 28.83 -4.58 -34.40
N GLU A 493 28.27 -5.40 -35.28
CA GLU A 493 27.74 -4.92 -36.55
C GLU A 493 26.40 -4.22 -36.35
N LYS A 494 26.19 -3.13 -37.10
CA LYS A 494 24.88 -2.48 -37.14
C LYS A 494 23.87 -3.36 -37.83
N ASN A 495 22.68 -3.44 -37.26
CA ASN A 495 21.56 -4.14 -37.84
C ASN A 495 20.84 -3.24 -38.85
N ASN A 496 20.81 -3.65 -40.13
CA ASN A 496 20.09 -2.92 -41.17
C ASN A 496 18.59 -3.25 -41.20
N GLU A 497 18.19 -4.35 -40.55
CA GLU A 497 16.79 -4.75 -40.40
C GLU A 497 16.31 -4.32 -39.01
N THR A 498 15.11 -3.73 -38.92
CA THR A 498 14.51 -3.34 -37.63
C THR A 498 14.01 -4.59 -36.91
N ALA A 499 14.91 -5.38 -36.34
CA ALA A 499 14.53 -6.47 -35.45
C ALA A 499 13.95 -5.88 -34.16
N LEU A 500 12.81 -6.41 -33.74
CA LEU A 500 12.09 -5.95 -32.55
C LEU A 500 12.52 -6.78 -31.34
N VAL A 501 12.91 -6.10 -30.26
CA VAL A 501 13.16 -6.71 -28.96
C VAL A 501 11.97 -6.40 -28.07
N THR A 502 11.27 -7.42 -27.62
CA THR A 502 10.16 -7.23 -26.67
C THR A 502 10.70 -6.95 -25.28
N GLY A 503 10.20 -5.90 -24.64
CA GLY A 503 10.53 -5.60 -23.25
C GLY A 503 9.46 -4.76 -22.57
N PHE A 504 9.83 -4.14 -21.45
CA PHE A 504 8.96 -3.34 -20.61
C PHE A 504 9.60 -1.98 -20.33
N VAL A 505 8.80 -0.92 -20.33
CA VAL A 505 9.15 0.33 -19.67
C VAL A 505 8.70 0.24 -18.23
N VAL A 506 9.65 0.41 -17.32
CA VAL A 506 9.46 0.46 -15.87
C VAL A 506 9.43 1.93 -15.46
N ALA A 507 8.24 2.49 -15.34
CA ALA A 507 8.05 3.89 -14.96
C ALA A 507 7.26 4.01 -13.65
N PRO A 508 7.57 5.01 -12.81
CA PRO A 508 6.74 5.33 -11.66
C PRO A 508 5.42 5.96 -12.13
N GLU A 509 4.30 5.30 -11.84
CA GLU A 509 2.95 5.81 -12.08
C GLU A 509 2.28 6.07 -10.72
N THR A 510 1.62 7.23 -10.57
CA THR A 510 0.72 7.45 -9.43
C THR A 510 -0.52 6.59 -9.64
N ARG A 511 -0.97 5.86 -8.60
CA ARG A 511 -2.20 5.07 -8.65
C ARG A 511 -2.98 5.18 -7.35
N VAL A 512 -4.28 4.87 -7.43
CA VAL A 512 -5.19 4.89 -6.28
C VAL A 512 -5.21 3.52 -5.61
N PHE A 513 -4.97 3.50 -4.31
CA PHE A 513 -4.98 2.30 -3.47
C PHE A 513 -6.01 2.45 -2.36
N VAL A 514 -6.53 1.31 -1.90
CA VAL A 514 -7.37 1.26 -0.69
C VAL A 514 -6.46 1.13 0.54
N SER A 515 -6.66 1.99 1.53
CA SER A 515 -5.97 1.91 2.82
C SER A 515 -6.56 0.76 3.65
N GLU A 516 -5.75 -0.27 3.92
CA GLU A 516 -6.14 -1.43 4.73
C GLU A 516 -6.73 -1.07 6.11
N PRO A 517 -6.12 -0.20 6.93
CA PRO A 517 -6.68 0.13 8.24
C PRO A 517 -8.03 0.86 8.11
N MET A 518 -8.17 1.78 7.15
CA MET A 518 -9.42 2.51 6.95
C MET A 518 -10.52 1.62 6.38
N PHE A 519 -10.18 0.67 5.51
CA PHE A 519 -11.08 -0.35 4.99
C PHE A 519 -11.62 -1.23 6.13
N LEU A 520 -10.75 -1.73 7.01
CA LEU A 520 -11.15 -2.61 8.11
C LEU A 520 -12.08 -1.89 9.10
N VAL A 521 -11.75 -0.65 9.47
CA VAL A 521 -12.61 0.20 10.31
C VAL A 521 -13.97 0.46 9.65
N SER A 522 -13.96 0.77 8.35
CA SER A 522 -15.18 1.04 7.57
C SER A 522 -16.11 -0.17 7.50
N VAL A 523 -15.57 -1.34 7.17
CA VAL A 523 -16.33 -2.59 7.09
C VAL A 523 -16.87 -3.00 8.46
N ALA A 524 -16.09 -2.82 9.53
CA ALA A 524 -16.54 -3.11 10.90
C ALA A 524 -17.72 -2.21 11.30
N ILE A 525 -17.64 -0.90 11.06
CA ILE A 525 -18.72 0.04 11.40
C ILE A 525 -19.98 -0.26 10.57
N LEU A 526 -19.84 -0.48 9.25
CA LEU A 526 -20.97 -0.84 8.39
C LEU A 526 -21.60 -2.19 8.79
N GLY A 527 -20.79 -3.17 9.22
CA GLY A 527 -21.29 -4.44 9.73
C GLY A 527 -22.14 -4.27 11.00
N ILE A 528 -21.70 -3.40 11.92
CA ILE A 528 -22.48 -3.04 13.11
C ILE A 528 -23.78 -2.31 12.71
N TYR A 529 -23.75 -1.44 11.70
CA TYR A 529 -24.93 -0.76 11.17
C TYR A 529 -25.96 -1.71 10.58
N ILE A 530 -25.52 -2.70 9.81
CA ILE A 530 -26.38 -3.74 9.25
C ILE A 530 -27.05 -4.53 10.37
N LEU A 531 -26.26 -4.99 11.35
CA LEU A 531 -26.78 -5.74 12.49
C LEU A 531 -27.82 -4.91 13.26
N PHE A 532 -27.50 -3.65 13.58
CA PHE A 532 -28.41 -2.75 14.28
C PHE A 532 -29.70 -2.51 13.49
N THR A 533 -29.60 -2.27 12.18
CA THR A 533 -30.74 -2.06 11.30
C THR A 533 -31.65 -3.30 11.29
N ILE A 534 -31.09 -4.50 11.16
CA ILE A 534 -31.84 -5.76 11.24
C ILE A 534 -32.57 -5.88 12.60
N VAL A 535 -31.85 -5.69 13.71
CA VAL A 535 -32.43 -5.78 15.06
C VAL A 535 -33.57 -4.77 15.25
N LEU A 536 -33.38 -3.52 14.80
CA LEU A 536 -34.38 -2.46 14.93
C LEU A 536 -35.67 -2.77 14.14
N TYR A 537 -35.54 -3.23 12.90
CA TYR A 537 -36.69 -3.48 12.02
C TYR A 537 -37.35 -4.84 12.23
N VAL A 538 -36.67 -5.81 12.85
CA VAL A 538 -37.24 -7.13 13.22
C VAL A 538 -37.90 -7.08 14.60
N CYS A 539 -37.26 -6.50 15.62
CA CYS A 539 -37.76 -6.56 17.00
C CYS A 539 -38.95 -5.60 17.29
N ARG A 540 -39.21 -4.60 16.43
CA ARG A 540 -40.33 -3.62 16.44
C ARG A 540 -41.17 -3.52 17.72
N PRO A 541 -40.65 -2.96 18.82
CA PRO A 541 -41.42 -2.89 20.06
C PRO A 541 -42.61 -1.91 20.03
N TRP A 542 -42.69 -0.99 19.05
CA TRP A 542 -43.69 0.09 18.97
C TRP A 542 -44.99 -0.25 18.21
N LYS A 543 -45.16 -1.48 17.71
CA LYS A 543 -46.37 -1.88 16.95
C LYS A 543 -47.68 -1.85 17.77
N MET A 544 -47.61 -1.58 19.07
CA MET A 544 -48.73 -1.68 20.02
C MET A 544 -49.26 -0.33 20.52
N LEU A 545 -48.76 0.80 20.02
CA LEU A 545 -49.31 2.11 20.36
C LEU A 545 -50.45 2.47 19.38
N PRO A 546 -51.65 2.84 19.87
CA PRO A 546 -52.79 3.21 19.04
C PRO A 546 -52.56 4.54 18.32
N ARG A 547 -51.70 5.41 18.87
CA ARG A 547 -51.31 6.71 18.31
C ARG A 547 -49.83 6.97 18.55
N MET A 548 -49.17 7.69 17.64
CA MET A 548 -47.77 8.09 17.83
C MET A 548 -47.73 9.38 18.68
N PRO A 549 -46.86 9.50 19.70
CA PRO A 549 -46.81 10.65 20.61
C PRO A 549 -46.08 11.86 19.99
N THR A 550 -46.48 12.28 18.79
CA THR A 550 -45.77 13.30 17.99
C THR A 550 -46.29 14.71 18.19
N THR A 551 -47.48 14.86 18.75
CA THR A 551 -48.10 16.15 19.06
C THR A 551 -48.53 16.18 20.52
N ILE A 552 -48.60 17.38 21.10
CA ILE A 552 -49.08 17.57 22.48
C ILE A 552 -50.49 16.96 22.63
N ALA A 553 -51.38 17.15 21.65
CA ALA A 553 -52.72 16.55 21.66
C ALA A 553 -52.69 15.00 21.70
N SER A 554 -51.75 14.37 20.99
CA SER A 554 -51.57 12.91 21.04
C SER A 554 -51.05 12.44 22.40
N GLN A 555 -50.12 13.20 22.99
CA GLN A 555 -49.59 12.91 24.33
C GLN A 555 -50.67 13.07 25.41
N ILE A 556 -51.48 14.14 25.36
CA ILE A 556 -52.62 14.35 26.27
C ILE A 556 -53.63 13.21 26.15
N ALA A 557 -53.89 12.70 24.94
CA ALA A 557 -54.82 11.59 24.75
C ALA A 557 -54.41 10.31 25.50
N PHE A 558 -53.13 10.11 25.81
CA PHE A 558 -52.67 8.97 26.62
C PHE A 558 -52.99 9.12 28.11
N PHE A 559 -53.21 10.34 28.59
CA PHE A 559 -53.54 10.65 29.98
C PHE A 559 -54.98 11.13 30.17
N ALA A 560 -55.76 11.23 29.09
CA ALA A 560 -57.15 11.65 29.14
C ALA A 560 -57.96 10.69 30.03
N ALA A 561 -58.69 11.25 31.00
CA ALA A 561 -59.44 10.53 32.05
C ALA A 561 -58.60 9.67 33.04
N SER A 562 -57.26 9.75 33.00
CA SER A 562 -56.37 9.02 33.90
C SER A 562 -56.22 9.71 35.26
N HIS A 563 -56.23 8.92 36.33
CA HIS A 563 -55.94 9.39 37.69
C HIS A 563 -54.49 9.86 37.80
N ALA A 564 -53.58 9.42 36.93
CA ALA A 564 -52.21 9.92 36.85
C ALA A 564 -52.13 11.46 36.72
N MET A 565 -53.11 12.10 36.08
CA MET A 565 -53.15 13.56 35.96
C MET A 565 -53.32 14.28 37.30
N HIS A 566 -54.03 13.69 38.26
CA HIS A 566 -54.20 14.28 39.59
C HIS A 566 -52.91 14.21 40.42
N ASP A 567 -52.06 13.19 40.21
CA ASP A 567 -50.73 13.13 40.86
C ASP A 567 -49.75 14.16 40.29
N LEU A 568 -49.97 14.57 39.04
CA LEU A 568 -49.06 15.43 38.30
C LEU A 568 -49.50 16.91 38.32
N ALA A 569 -50.73 17.21 38.72
CA ALA A 569 -51.34 18.54 38.67
C ALA A 569 -50.47 19.61 39.37
N ASP A 570 -49.97 19.30 40.56
CA ASP A 570 -49.18 20.24 41.38
C ASP A 570 -47.67 20.18 41.09
N THR A 571 -47.24 19.43 40.07
CA THR A 571 -45.81 19.16 39.81
C THR A 571 -45.20 20.00 38.69
N SER A 572 -45.99 20.89 38.08
CA SER A 572 -45.60 21.69 36.92
C SER A 572 -44.50 22.72 37.20
N SER A 573 -44.46 23.30 38.41
CA SER A 573 -43.46 24.29 38.84
C SER A 573 -42.17 23.68 39.41
N MET A 574 -42.14 22.36 39.60
CA MET A 574 -41.04 21.66 40.26
C MET A 574 -39.90 21.31 39.31
N SER A 575 -38.65 21.38 39.80
CA SER A 575 -37.48 20.88 39.08
C SER A 575 -37.52 19.35 38.91
N GLU A 576 -36.83 18.79 37.92
CA GLU A 576 -36.85 17.34 37.65
C GLU A 576 -36.42 16.51 38.88
N LYS A 577 -35.42 16.99 39.63
CA LYS A 577 -34.93 16.34 40.85
C LYS A 577 -35.98 16.36 41.95
N GLU A 578 -36.69 17.48 42.08
CA GLU A 578 -37.72 17.71 43.10
C GLU A 578 -39.00 16.93 42.79
N ARG A 579 -39.41 16.91 41.52
CA ARG A 579 -40.50 16.08 40.98
C ARG A 579 -40.22 14.60 41.21
N ASN A 580 -38.98 14.17 40.92
CA ASN A 580 -38.53 12.81 41.20
C ASN A 580 -38.51 12.50 42.71
N SER A 581 -38.10 13.42 43.59
CA SER A 581 -38.10 13.18 45.04
C SER A 581 -39.50 13.15 45.66
N GLN A 582 -40.42 13.98 45.18
CA GLN A 582 -41.80 14.02 45.66
C GLN A 582 -42.59 12.78 45.21
N MET A 583 -42.28 12.23 44.03
CA MET A 583 -42.86 10.98 43.54
C MET A 583 -42.25 9.70 44.17
N ILE A 584 -41.26 9.80 45.05
CA ILE A 584 -40.65 8.64 45.74
C ILE A 584 -41.51 8.16 46.94
N GLY A 585 -42.41 8.99 47.48
CA GLY A 585 -43.45 8.54 48.42
C GLY A 585 -44.82 8.61 47.76
N PRO A 586 -45.64 7.54 47.67
CA PRO A 586 -45.54 6.16 48.15
C PRO A 586 -45.58 5.14 46.98
N ARG A 587 -44.48 4.44 46.63
CA ARG A 587 -44.50 3.21 45.77
C ARG A 587 -45.32 3.26 44.46
N GLN A 588 -45.71 4.43 43.95
CA GLN A 588 -46.59 4.56 42.80
C GLN A 588 -45.85 4.14 41.53
N ARG A 589 -46.46 3.22 40.77
CA ARG A 589 -45.92 2.72 39.51
C ARG A 589 -46.93 2.94 38.42
N TYR A 590 -46.44 3.10 37.20
CA TYR A 590 -47.27 3.39 36.04
C TYR A 590 -47.10 2.30 35.00
N GLY A 591 -48.20 2.01 34.32
CA GLY A 591 -48.26 1.08 33.21
C GLY A 591 -49.04 1.68 32.04
N TYR A 592 -48.81 1.14 30.86
CA TYR A 592 -49.61 1.43 29.68
C TYR A 592 -50.60 0.28 29.41
N GLY A 593 -51.89 0.59 29.40
CA GLY A 593 -52.91 -0.43 29.19
C GLY A 593 -54.35 0.07 29.32
N ARG A 594 -55.26 -0.87 29.57
CA ARG A 594 -56.70 -0.59 29.73
C ARG A 594 -57.01 -0.26 31.19
N PHE A 595 -57.75 0.81 31.42
CA PHE A 595 -58.10 1.27 32.76
C PHE A 595 -59.52 1.86 32.80
N VAL A 596 -60.07 2.06 33.99
CA VAL A 596 -61.35 2.76 34.20
C VAL A 596 -61.03 4.19 34.62
N GLY A 597 -61.46 5.15 33.80
CA GLY A 597 -61.16 6.56 34.02
C GLY A 597 -62.01 7.19 35.12
N THR A 598 -61.67 8.44 35.46
CA THR A 598 -62.45 9.26 36.40
C THR A 598 -63.90 9.51 35.96
N ASP A 599 -64.20 9.29 34.67
CA ASP A 599 -65.53 9.35 34.08
C ASP A 599 -66.32 8.03 34.19
N GLY A 600 -65.76 7.00 34.83
CA GLY A 600 -66.36 5.67 34.99
C GLY A 600 -66.38 4.82 33.72
N LYS A 601 -65.75 5.27 32.63
CA LYS A 601 -65.68 4.55 31.35
C LYS A 601 -64.33 3.87 31.19
N VAL A 602 -64.29 2.87 30.30
CA VAL A 602 -63.06 2.14 29.97
C VAL A 602 -62.25 2.93 28.95
N HIS A 603 -61.01 3.24 29.28
CA HIS A 603 -60.04 3.96 28.43
C HIS A 603 -58.76 3.14 28.24
N ILE A 604 -57.94 3.55 27.27
CA ILE A 604 -56.63 2.95 26.97
C ILE A 604 -55.58 4.06 27.03
N GLY A 605 -54.60 3.93 27.92
CA GLY A 605 -53.67 5.01 28.21
C GLY A 605 -52.67 4.65 29.29
N ILE A 606 -52.04 5.68 29.85
CA ILE A 606 -51.07 5.58 30.94
C ILE A 606 -51.80 5.84 32.26
N GLU A 607 -51.72 4.91 33.19
CA GLU A 607 -52.42 4.99 34.47
C GLU A 607 -51.63 4.26 35.57
N ARG A 608 -51.98 4.53 36.84
CA ARG A 608 -51.36 3.96 38.03
C ARG A 608 -51.58 2.44 38.12
N GLU A 609 -50.60 1.70 38.60
CA GLU A 609 -50.78 0.31 39.00
C GLU A 609 -51.37 0.22 40.42
N PRO A 610 -52.32 -0.70 40.69
CA PRO A 610 -52.77 -1.82 39.85
C PRO A 610 -54.01 -1.52 38.96
N LEU A 611 -54.37 -0.25 38.75
CA LEU A 611 -55.58 0.16 38.01
C LEU A 611 -55.46 -0.06 36.48
N VAL A 612 -54.26 -0.38 36.00
CA VAL A 612 -53.97 -0.70 34.59
C VAL A 612 -53.87 -2.20 34.37
N GLN A 613 -54.63 -2.69 33.39
CA GLN A 613 -54.45 -4.01 32.82
C GLN A 613 -53.63 -3.95 31.53
N ALA A 614 -52.57 -4.76 31.44
CA ALA A 614 -51.76 -4.87 30.23
C ALA A 614 -52.58 -5.34 29.02
N LEU A 615 -52.30 -4.79 27.84
CA LEU A 615 -53.02 -5.10 26.60
C LEU A 615 -52.66 -6.48 26.06
N ASN A 616 -53.67 -7.30 25.72
CA ASN A 616 -53.46 -8.58 25.06
C ASN A 616 -53.42 -8.44 23.53
N LYS A 617 -52.86 -9.45 22.84
CA LYS A 617 -52.79 -9.49 21.37
C LYS A 617 -54.16 -9.40 20.68
N GLN A 618 -55.23 -9.85 21.35
CA GLN A 618 -56.61 -9.76 20.85
C GLN A 618 -57.15 -8.33 20.92
N ASP A 619 -56.91 -7.61 22.03
CA ASP A 619 -57.32 -6.21 22.22
C ASP A 619 -56.73 -5.31 21.14
N LEU A 620 -55.48 -5.57 20.77
CA LEU A 620 -54.78 -4.84 19.70
C LEU A 620 -55.35 -5.13 18.32
N ARG A 621 -55.84 -6.35 18.06
CA ARG A 621 -56.51 -6.70 16.79
C ARG A 621 -57.89 -6.05 16.69
N THR A 622 -58.64 -5.95 17.79
CA THR A 622 -59.92 -5.22 17.83
C THR A 622 -59.70 -3.72 17.64
N MET A 623 -58.70 -3.12 18.29
CA MET A 623 -58.33 -1.71 18.05
C MET A 623 -57.93 -1.45 16.60
N GLN A 624 -57.27 -2.40 15.95
CA GLN A 624 -56.90 -2.29 14.54
C GLN A 624 -58.08 -2.55 13.59
N LYS A 625 -59.09 -3.33 14.00
CA LYS A 625 -60.33 -3.60 13.26
C LYS A 625 -61.31 -2.43 13.33
N ASP A 626 -61.49 -1.82 14.50
CA ASP A 626 -62.35 -0.63 14.68
C ASP A 626 -61.83 0.60 13.91
N VAL A 627 -60.57 0.55 13.44
CA VAL A 627 -59.96 1.54 12.54
C VAL A 627 -60.21 1.22 11.05
N ILE A 628 -60.58 -0.03 10.71
CA ILE A 628 -60.77 -0.52 9.34
C ILE A 628 -62.27 -0.59 8.97
N SER A 629 -63.15 -0.75 9.96
CA SER A 629 -64.62 -0.82 9.78
C SER A 629 -65.36 0.53 9.89
N ASP A 630 -64.62 1.64 9.97
CA ASP A 630 -65.07 3.04 9.78
C ASP A 630 -64.23 3.67 8.66
#